data_AF-A0A8W8MGT8-F1
#
_entry.id   AF-A0A8W8MGT8-F1
#
_cell.length_a   1.000
_cell.length_b   1.000
_cell.length_c   1.000
_cell.angle_alpha   90.00
_cell.angle_beta   90.00
_cell.angle_gamma   90.00
#
_symmetry.space_group_name_H-M   'P 1'
#
loop_
_entity.id
_entity.type
_entity.pdbx_description
1 polymer ?
#
loop_
_entity_poly.entity_id
_entity_poly.type
_entity_poly.pdbx_seq_one_letter_code
_entity_poly.pdbx_strand_id
1 'polypeptide(L)'
;MEYEKPWNVKVVRRRFETTSIEQLEDGDEDDWKRPISILFIVEEGIDAGGLSREFFSLLFKTTKVFEGNTFSVDPQLLDSKHYRLIGKAVGKAIISGHPGPRCLNHHVTQYILQGQEPDFSNIQTKEIYRADAAKAITDIEEATTENINAVFDEHIALLQATGYSKILSIGNKEEAIKTLKAYFLLYRPMASINQFVEGLKIHGLLEILQQHPKEAATFFNERSFPSADEVEAFYIPVFSKNEEEKAEEELVIYNWGKCLKNIEKGRISTAWFSLETEDEEIVQLNIGHLLQALIGCPNLTPNLSGGLIKFDHSSLDLPKINTCAHSVTF
;
A
#
# COMPACT_ATOMS: atom_id res chain seq x y z
N MET A 1 35.16 -6.05 -15.68
CA MET A 1 33.93 -5.24 -15.58
C MET A 1 34.32 -3.98 -14.85
N GLU A 2 34.45 -2.85 -15.54
CA GLU A 2 34.47 -1.56 -14.83
C GLU A 2 33.14 -1.44 -14.10
N TYR A 3 33.18 -1.23 -12.78
CA TYR A 3 31.98 -0.88 -12.04
C TYR A 3 31.54 0.49 -12.53
N GLU A 4 30.45 0.55 -13.31
CA GLU A 4 29.86 1.81 -13.72
C GLU A 4 29.62 2.68 -12.49
N LYS A 5 30.13 3.92 -12.53
CA LYS A 5 30.00 4.87 -11.43
C LYS A 5 28.51 5.12 -11.15
N PRO A 6 28.03 4.99 -9.90
CA PRO A 6 26.62 5.14 -9.61
C PRO A 6 26.12 6.55 -9.94
N TRP A 7 24.82 6.65 -10.24
CA TRP A 7 24.12 7.93 -10.33
C TRP A 7 23.84 8.42 -8.91
N ASN A 8 24.52 9.50 -8.52
CA ASN A 8 24.42 10.05 -7.17
C ASN A 8 23.26 11.05 -7.11
N VAL A 9 22.24 10.72 -6.33
CA VAL A 9 21.07 11.57 -6.08
C VAL A 9 21.20 12.18 -4.69
N LYS A 10 21.26 13.52 -4.63
CA LYS A 10 21.49 14.26 -3.40
C LYS A 10 20.23 14.97 -2.95
N VAL A 11 19.76 14.66 -1.73
CA VAL A 11 18.45 15.10 -1.27
C VAL A 11 18.58 15.83 0.05
N VAL A 12 17.79 16.91 0.22
CA VAL A 12 17.69 17.63 1.49
C VAL A 12 16.42 17.16 2.19
N ARG A 13 16.54 16.47 3.33
CA ARG A 13 15.39 15.88 4.04
C ARG A 13 14.26 16.90 4.32
N ARG A 14 14.61 18.09 4.82
CA ARG A 14 13.63 19.17 5.09
C ARG A 14 12.93 19.73 3.85
N ARG A 15 13.43 19.42 2.65
CA ARG A 15 12.85 19.79 1.35
C ARG A 15 12.75 18.58 0.45
N PHE A 16 12.40 17.43 1.03
CA PHE A 16 12.49 16.14 0.37
C PHE A 16 11.68 16.12 -0.92
N GLU A 17 10.40 16.52 -0.89
CA GLU A 17 9.53 16.52 -2.07
C GLU A 17 10.16 17.28 -3.25
N THR A 18 10.56 18.53 -3.03
CA THR A 18 11.14 19.36 -4.10
C THR A 18 12.47 18.80 -4.58
N THR A 19 13.42 18.57 -3.67
CA THR A 19 14.79 18.18 -4.06
C THR A 19 14.87 16.77 -4.63
N SER A 20 14.01 15.84 -4.20
CA SER A 20 13.95 14.49 -4.79
C SER A 20 13.46 14.52 -6.23
N ILE A 21 12.40 15.28 -6.52
CA ILE A 21 11.84 15.39 -7.86
C ILE A 21 12.82 16.10 -8.79
N GLU A 22 13.39 17.24 -8.38
CA GLU A 22 14.39 17.98 -9.17
C GLU A 22 15.57 17.07 -9.56
N GLN A 23 16.13 16.30 -8.61
CA GLN A 23 17.24 15.40 -8.90
C GLN A 23 16.87 14.26 -9.86
N LEU A 24 15.65 13.73 -9.77
CA LEU A 24 15.20 12.68 -10.68
C LEU A 24 14.91 13.22 -12.08
N GLU A 25 14.40 14.46 -12.19
CA GLU A 25 14.13 15.15 -13.45
C GLU A 25 15.42 15.56 -14.17
N ASP A 26 16.45 15.97 -13.42
CA ASP A 26 17.76 16.32 -13.94
C ASP A 26 18.53 15.10 -14.49
N GLY A 27 18.15 13.88 -14.09
CA GLY A 27 18.79 12.65 -14.52
C GLY A 27 18.56 12.34 -16.00
N ASP A 28 19.64 12.23 -16.77
CA ASP A 28 19.58 11.88 -18.19
C ASP A 28 19.43 10.36 -18.44
N GLU A 29 19.28 9.96 -19.69
CA GLU A 29 19.08 8.54 -20.03
C GLU A 29 20.26 7.64 -19.62
N ASP A 30 21.48 8.17 -19.46
CA ASP A 30 22.63 7.40 -18.98
C ASP A 30 22.69 7.35 -17.44
N ASP A 31 22.28 8.41 -16.74
CA ASP A 31 22.00 8.38 -15.29
C ASP A 31 21.00 7.27 -14.95
N TRP A 32 19.89 7.25 -15.69
CA TRP A 32 18.84 6.25 -15.51
C TRP A 32 19.27 4.83 -15.85
N LYS A 33 20.41 4.59 -16.51
CA LYS A 33 20.96 3.24 -16.71
C LYS A 33 21.76 2.72 -15.52
N ARG A 34 22.31 3.63 -14.71
CA ARG A 34 23.26 3.28 -13.66
C ARG A 34 22.57 2.87 -12.35
N PRO A 35 23.27 2.19 -11.44
CA PRO A 35 22.80 2.00 -10.07
C PRO A 35 22.62 3.36 -9.39
N ILE A 36 21.50 3.56 -8.69
CA ILE A 36 21.25 4.78 -7.94
C ILE A 36 21.95 4.73 -6.58
N SER A 37 22.56 5.84 -6.17
CA SER A 37 23.15 6.00 -4.84
C SER A 37 22.57 7.26 -4.20
N ILE A 38 21.91 7.09 -3.07
CA ILE A 38 21.24 8.17 -2.35
C ILE A 38 22.18 8.77 -1.31
N LEU A 39 22.22 10.10 -1.25
CA LEU A 39 22.87 10.87 -0.21
C LEU A 39 21.90 11.90 0.38
N PHE A 40 21.51 11.73 1.64
CA PHE A 40 20.87 12.78 2.41
C PHE A 40 21.93 13.78 2.90
N ILE A 41 21.84 15.03 2.44
CA ILE A 41 22.87 16.04 2.70
C ILE A 41 22.92 16.34 4.21
N VAL A 42 24.14 16.36 4.77
CA VAL A 42 24.44 16.58 6.21
C VAL A 42 24.16 15.37 7.11
N GLU A 43 23.74 14.23 6.56
CA GLU A 43 23.56 12.98 7.32
C GLU A 43 24.72 12.02 7.00
N GLU A 44 25.40 11.50 8.04
CA GLU A 44 26.42 10.45 7.85
C GLU A 44 25.75 9.14 7.46
N GLY A 45 25.63 8.92 6.15
CA GLY A 45 25.13 7.69 5.57
C GLY A 45 26.15 6.56 5.65
N ILE A 46 25.97 5.63 6.60
CA ILE A 46 26.85 4.45 6.74
C ILE A 46 26.37 3.29 5.84
N ASP A 47 25.05 3.14 5.65
CA ASP A 47 24.43 2.06 4.88
C ASP A 47 23.71 2.56 3.63
N ALA A 48 24.34 2.36 2.46
CA ALA A 48 23.78 2.75 1.17
C ALA A 48 22.45 2.04 0.82
N GLY A 49 22.24 0.81 1.32
CA GLY A 49 20.99 0.07 1.12
C GLY A 49 19.84 0.67 1.92
N GLY A 50 20.09 0.99 3.19
CA GLY A 50 19.15 1.68 4.07
C GLY A 50 18.68 3.02 3.49
N LEU A 51 19.60 3.85 3.03
CA LEU A 51 19.27 5.18 2.46
C LEU A 51 18.43 5.09 1.19
N SER A 52 18.73 4.12 0.32
CA SER A 52 17.95 3.91 -0.90
C SER A 52 16.52 3.46 -0.58
N ARG A 53 16.37 2.57 0.40
CA ARG A 53 15.06 2.11 0.85
C ARG A 53 14.24 3.23 1.47
N GLU A 54 14.89 4.06 2.28
CA GLU A 54 14.28 5.21 2.92
C GLU A 54 13.81 6.25 1.90
N PHE A 55 14.67 6.62 0.94
CA PHE A 55 14.33 7.55 -0.13
C PHE A 55 13.09 7.12 -0.92
N PHE A 56 13.05 5.86 -1.39
CA PHE A 56 11.89 5.39 -2.16
C PHE A 56 10.63 5.30 -1.30
N SER A 57 10.75 4.92 -0.03
CA SER A 57 9.61 4.91 0.90
C SER A 57 9.04 6.31 1.12
N LEU A 58 9.90 7.32 1.32
CA LEU A 58 9.51 8.73 1.42
C LEU A 58 8.89 9.21 0.10
N LEU A 59 9.53 8.95 -1.03
CA LEU A 59 9.04 9.35 -2.36
C LEU A 59 7.63 8.83 -2.65
N PHE A 60 7.37 7.55 -2.36
CA PHE A 60 6.05 6.96 -2.60
C PHE A 60 5.01 7.41 -1.57
N LYS A 61 5.43 7.84 -0.38
CA LYS A 61 4.54 8.42 0.64
C LYS A 61 4.13 9.86 0.29
N THR A 62 5.05 10.66 -0.25
CA THR A 62 4.83 12.10 -0.48
C THR A 62 4.46 12.46 -1.91
N THR A 63 4.63 11.56 -2.88
CA THR A 63 4.25 11.82 -4.28
C THR A 63 2.76 12.06 -4.43
N LYS A 64 2.40 13.01 -5.31
CA LYS A 64 1.01 13.31 -5.69
C LYS A 64 0.48 12.39 -6.79
N VAL A 65 1.28 11.43 -7.27
CA VAL A 65 0.90 10.50 -8.35
C VAL A 65 -0.17 9.50 -7.89
N PHE A 66 -0.11 9.07 -6.64
CA PHE A 66 -1.07 8.13 -6.07
C PHE A 66 -2.12 8.87 -5.24
N GLU A 67 -3.37 8.47 -5.37
CA GLU A 67 -4.51 8.98 -4.61
C GLU A 67 -5.25 7.79 -4.01
N GLY A 68 -5.04 7.55 -2.71
CA GLY A 68 -5.57 6.36 -2.05
C GLY A 68 -5.05 5.07 -2.68
N ASN A 69 -5.97 4.27 -3.22
CA ASN A 69 -5.65 3.01 -3.91
C ASN A 69 -5.61 3.10 -5.44
N THR A 70 -5.56 4.31 -6.00
CA THR A 70 -5.49 4.53 -7.45
C THR A 70 -4.52 5.66 -7.79
N PHE A 71 -4.50 6.06 -9.07
CA PHE A 71 -3.73 7.22 -9.52
C PHE A 71 -4.55 8.49 -9.36
N SER A 72 -3.88 9.56 -8.98
CA SER A 72 -4.45 10.90 -9.04
C SER A 72 -4.74 11.29 -10.49
N VAL A 73 -5.64 12.26 -10.65
CA VAL A 73 -6.01 12.82 -11.95
C VAL A 73 -5.68 14.30 -11.94
N ASP A 74 -4.42 14.62 -12.22
CA ASP A 74 -3.90 15.98 -12.25
C ASP A 74 -3.32 16.32 -13.63
N PRO A 75 -3.94 17.24 -14.39
CA PRO A 75 -3.43 17.68 -15.69
C PRO A 75 -2.01 18.23 -15.64
N GLN A 76 -1.61 18.91 -14.55
CA GLN A 76 -0.26 19.48 -14.44
C GLN A 76 0.80 18.38 -14.37
N LEU A 77 0.51 17.29 -13.64
CA LEU A 77 1.38 16.12 -13.57
C LEU A 77 1.44 15.37 -14.91
N LEU A 78 0.34 15.34 -15.67
CA LEU A 78 0.31 14.76 -17.01
C LEU A 78 1.17 15.57 -18.00
N ASP A 79 1.06 16.90 -17.96
CA ASP A 79 1.77 17.81 -18.85
C ASP A 79 3.29 17.75 -18.63
N SER A 80 3.74 17.75 -17.36
CA SER A 80 5.16 17.65 -16.99
C SER A 80 5.75 16.24 -17.10
N LYS A 81 4.97 15.25 -17.54
CA LYS A 81 5.35 13.82 -17.59
C LYS A 81 5.73 13.24 -16.23
N HIS A 82 5.16 13.77 -15.15
CA HIS A 82 5.50 13.38 -13.79
C HIS A 82 5.06 11.95 -13.45
N TYR A 83 3.94 11.45 -14.00
CA TYR A 83 3.56 10.04 -13.84
C TYR A 83 4.62 9.11 -14.44
N ARG A 84 5.23 9.49 -15.57
CA ARG A 84 6.32 8.73 -16.20
C ARG A 84 7.56 8.74 -15.34
N LEU A 85 7.91 9.90 -14.77
CA LEU A 85 9.05 10.03 -13.85
C LEU A 85 8.90 9.08 -12.65
N ILE A 86 7.73 9.09 -12.00
CA ILE A 86 7.45 8.21 -10.86
C ILE A 86 7.40 6.75 -11.31
N GLY A 87 6.93 6.44 -12.52
CA GLY A 87 7.05 5.10 -13.11
C GLY A 87 8.50 4.63 -13.24
N LYS A 88 9.40 5.48 -13.72
CA LYS A 88 10.85 5.19 -13.77
C LYS A 88 11.43 4.98 -12.37
N ALA A 89 11.05 5.83 -11.41
CA ALA A 89 11.49 5.74 -10.02
C ALA A 89 11.01 4.44 -9.34
N VAL A 90 9.76 4.02 -9.56
CA VAL A 90 9.24 2.73 -9.09
C VAL A 90 10.03 1.59 -9.72
N GLY A 91 10.32 1.66 -11.01
CA GLY A 91 11.13 0.64 -11.67
C GLY A 91 12.54 0.53 -11.08
N LYS A 92 13.21 1.65 -10.82
CA LYS A 92 14.50 1.66 -10.12
C LYS A 92 14.41 1.10 -8.71
N ALA A 93 13.37 1.46 -7.96
CA ALA A 93 13.17 0.94 -6.62
C ALA A 93 13.08 -0.60 -6.63
N ILE A 94 12.28 -1.17 -7.53
CA ILE A 94 12.11 -2.62 -7.67
C ILE A 94 13.45 -3.30 -8.03
N ILE A 95 14.19 -2.76 -9.01
CA ILE A 95 15.52 -3.27 -9.41
C ILE A 95 16.50 -3.25 -8.23
N SER A 96 16.41 -2.23 -7.37
CA SER A 96 17.23 -2.09 -6.16
C SER A 96 16.72 -2.90 -4.96
N GLY A 97 15.69 -3.75 -5.12
CA GLY A 97 15.15 -4.61 -4.07
C GLY A 97 14.14 -3.93 -3.13
N HIS A 98 13.64 -2.74 -3.47
CA HIS A 98 12.56 -2.09 -2.74
C HIS A 98 11.22 -2.78 -3.02
N PRO A 99 10.31 -2.91 -2.04
CA PRO A 99 9.02 -3.55 -2.23
C PRO A 99 7.99 -2.74 -3.06
N GLY A 100 8.42 -1.70 -3.78
CA GLY A 100 7.52 -0.81 -4.54
C GLY A 100 6.55 0.04 -3.68
N PRO A 101 5.59 0.75 -4.32
CA PRO A 101 4.65 1.64 -3.64
C PRO A 101 3.59 0.92 -2.80
N ARG A 102 3.14 -0.27 -3.22
CA ARG A 102 2.15 -1.11 -2.52
C ARG A 102 0.89 -0.37 -2.04
N CYS A 103 0.30 0.43 -2.93
CA CYS A 103 -0.91 1.20 -2.64
C CYS A 103 -2.05 0.91 -3.60
N LEU A 104 -1.82 0.32 -4.78
CA LEU A 104 -2.81 0.26 -5.85
C LEU A 104 -3.85 -0.84 -5.64
N ASN A 105 -5.09 -0.56 -6.06
CA ASN A 105 -6.15 -1.54 -6.14
C ASN A 105 -5.70 -2.71 -7.02
N HIS A 106 -6.04 -3.93 -6.61
CA HIS A 106 -5.63 -5.15 -7.31
C HIS A 106 -6.01 -5.14 -8.80
N HIS A 107 -7.20 -4.65 -9.14
CA HIS A 107 -7.67 -4.58 -10.52
C HIS A 107 -6.87 -3.58 -11.37
N VAL A 108 -6.45 -2.44 -10.80
CA VAL A 108 -5.57 -1.47 -11.47
C VAL A 108 -4.20 -2.09 -11.70
N THR A 109 -3.67 -2.84 -10.73
CA THR A 109 -2.41 -3.59 -10.88
C THR A 109 -2.50 -4.66 -11.97
N GLN A 110 -3.59 -5.43 -12.01
CA GLN A 110 -3.79 -6.43 -13.08
C GLN A 110 -3.83 -5.76 -14.46
N TYR A 111 -4.49 -4.60 -14.57
CA TYR A 111 -4.49 -3.83 -15.81
C TYR A 111 -3.07 -3.41 -16.23
N ILE A 112 -2.26 -2.89 -15.29
CA ILE A 112 -0.84 -2.53 -15.55
C ILE A 112 -0.02 -3.74 -16.05
N LEU A 113 -0.22 -4.90 -15.43
CA LEU A 113 0.59 -6.10 -15.70
C LEU A 113 0.08 -6.95 -16.87
N GLN A 114 -1.18 -6.84 -17.27
CA GLN A 114 -1.77 -7.74 -18.26
C GLN A 114 -2.43 -6.99 -19.42
N GLY A 115 -2.67 -5.67 -19.27
CA GLY A 115 -3.39 -4.87 -20.25
C GLY A 115 -4.87 -5.24 -20.39
N GLN A 116 -5.41 -6.05 -19.46
CA GLN A 116 -6.78 -6.54 -19.50
C GLN A 116 -7.65 -5.77 -18.51
N GLU A 117 -8.80 -5.29 -18.99
CA GLU A 117 -9.80 -4.67 -18.13
C GLU A 117 -10.45 -5.72 -17.23
N PRO A 118 -10.73 -5.39 -15.95
CA PRO A 118 -11.46 -6.29 -15.07
C PRO A 118 -12.93 -6.42 -15.50
N ASP A 119 -13.60 -7.49 -15.06
CA ASP A 119 -15.06 -7.51 -15.11
C ASP A 119 -15.63 -6.54 -14.07
N PHE A 120 -16.00 -5.35 -14.53
CA PHE A 120 -16.49 -4.28 -13.67
C PHE A 120 -17.77 -4.62 -12.89
N SER A 121 -18.48 -5.67 -13.30
CA SER A 121 -19.68 -6.15 -12.60
C SER A 121 -19.34 -6.74 -11.23
N ASN A 122 -18.15 -7.37 -11.12
CA ASN A 122 -17.71 -8.11 -9.92
C ASN A 122 -16.95 -7.26 -8.90
N ILE A 123 -16.61 -6.01 -9.24
CA ILE A 123 -15.91 -5.11 -8.32
C ILE A 123 -16.85 -4.74 -7.17
N GLN A 124 -16.37 -4.85 -5.94
CA GLN A 124 -17.13 -4.47 -4.75
C GLN A 124 -17.10 -2.95 -4.57
N THR A 125 -18.18 -2.36 -4.07
CA THR A 125 -18.26 -0.91 -3.85
C THR A 125 -17.14 -0.39 -2.93
N LYS A 126 -16.71 -1.19 -1.95
CA LYS A 126 -15.60 -0.87 -1.03
C LYS A 126 -14.24 -0.74 -1.73
N GLU A 127 -14.10 -1.25 -2.95
CA GLU A 127 -12.88 -1.17 -3.74
C GLU A 127 -12.76 0.16 -4.49
N ILE A 128 -13.86 0.94 -4.54
CA ILE A 128 -13.91 2.28 -5.14
C ILE A 128 -13.46 3.31 -4.09
N TYR A 129 -12.29 3.93 -4.31
CA TYR A 129 -11.72 4.88 -3.37
C TYR A 129 -12.56 6.15 -3.15
N ARG A 130 -13.16 6.67 -4.22
CA ARG A 130 -13.94 7.92 -4.14
C ARG A 130 -15.24 7.73 -3.39
N ALA A 131 -15.36 8.37 -2.22
CA ALA A 131 -16.51 8.23 -1.34
C ALA A 131 -17.85 8.66 -1.98
N ASP A 132 -17.86 9.70 -2.81
CA ASP A 132 -19.04 10.15 -3.54
C ASP A 132 -19.49 9.13 -4.60
N ALA A 133 -18.53 8.53 -5.30
CA ALA A 133 -18.81 7.45 -6.25
C ALA A 133 -19.30 6.18 -5.54
N ALA A 134 -18.69 5.81 -4.42
CA ALA A 134 -19.12 4.67 -3.61
C ALA A 134 -20.54 4.88 -3.07
N LYS A 135 -20.85 6.09 -2.57
CA LYS A 135 -22.22 6.48 -2.16
C LYS A 135 -23.20 6.34 -3.33
N ALA A 136 -22.89 6.91 -4.48
CA ALA A 136 -23.76 6.81 -5.66
C ALA A 136 -24.03 5.36 -6.06
N ILE A 137 -23.00 4.50 -6.04
CA ILE A 137 -23.17 3.07 -6.33
C ILE A 137 -24.12 2.40 -5.32
N THR A 138 -23.92 2.63 -4.01
CA THR A 138 -24.77 2.08 -2.96
C THR A 138 -26.21 2.58 -3.07
N ASP A 139 -26.42 3.89 -3.24
CA ASP A 139 -27.75 4.46 -3.33
C ASP A 139 -28.51 3.95 -4.56
N ILE A 140 -27.82 3.81 -5.70
CA ILE A 140 -28.41 3.22 -6.91
C ILE A 140 -28.75 1.75 -6.67
N GLU A 141 -27.84 0.96 -6.10
CA GLU A 141 -28.08 -0.46 -5.80
C GLU A 141 -29.34 -0.64 -4.95
N GLU A 142 -29.48 0.15 -3.89
CA GLU A 142 -30.59 0.11 -2.92
C GLU A 142 -31.87 0.80 -3.41
N ALA A 143 -31.83 1.52 -4.53
CA ALA A 143 -32.98 2.25 -5.05
C ALA A 143 -34.16 1.33 -5.41
N THR A 144 -35.35 1.79 -5.06
CA THR A 144 -36.65 1.17 -5.31
C THR A 144 -37.46 1.99 -6.31
N THR A 145 -38.56 1.42 -6.82
CA THR A 145 -39.44 2.12 -7.78
C THR A 145 -39.97 3.45 -7.24
N GLU A 146 -40.07 3.61 -5.92
CA GLU A 146 -40.59 4.82 -5.27
C GLU A 146 -39.57 5.97 -5.23
N ASN A 147 -38.27 5.67 -5.12
CA ASN A 147 -37.23 6.67 -4.92
C ASN A 147 -36.21 6.79 -6.08
N ILE A 148 -36.30 5.94 -7.12
CA ILE A 148 -35.33 5.89 -8.22
C ILE A 148 -35.09 7.25 -8.91
N ASN A 149 -36.14 8.06 -9.06
CA ASN A 149 -36.03 9.39 -9.66
C ASN A 149 -35.23 10.35 -8.76
N ALA A 150 -35.45 10.30 -7.44
CA ALA A 150 -34.71 11.13 -6.49
C ALA A 150 -33.23 10.73 -6.42
N VAL A 151 -32.95 9.42 -6.43
CA VAL A 151 -31.57 8.88 -6.50
C VAL A 151 -30.88 9.32 -7.80
N PHE A 152 -31.61 9.29 -8.93
CA PHE A 152 -31.09 9.78 -10.20
C PHE A 152 -30.75 11.26 -10.14
N ASP A 153 -31.67 12.10 -9.65
CA ASP A 153 -31.47 13.54 -9.56
C ASP A 153 -30.29 13.91 -8.64
N GLU A 154 -30.08 13.16 -7.55
CA GLU A 154 -28.95 13.34 -6.64
C GLU A 154 -27.60 13.05 -7.31
N HIS A 155 -27.53 11.98 -8.11
CA HIS A 155 -26.26 11.46 -8.67
C HIS A 155 -26.06 11.71 -10.16
N ILE A 156 -26.95 12.47 -10.80
CA ILE A 156 -26.96 12.68 -12.27
C ILE A 156 -25.62 13.23 -12.78
N ALA A 157 -24.98 14.13 -12.04
CA ALA A 157 -23.70 14.72 -12.45
C ALA A 157 -22.57 13.68 -12.51
N LEU A 158 -22.54 12.73 -11.55
CA LEU A 158 -21.56 11.65 -11.55
C LEU A 158 -21.81 10.69 -12.71
N LEU A 159 -23.07 10.29 -12.91
CA LEU A 159 -23.46 9.43 -14.03
C LEU A 159 -23.10 10.07 -15.38
N GLN A 160 -23.42 11.34 -15.58
CA GLN A 160 -23.07 12.07 -16.81
C GLN A 160 -21.56 12.16 -17.02
N ALA A 161 -20.76 12.34 -15.97
CA ALA A 161 -19.30 12.35 -16.07
C ALA A 161 -18.72 11.01 -16.57
N THR A 162 -19.45 9.91 -16.37
CA THR A 162 -19.06 8.59 -16.89
C THR A 162 -19.48 8.34 -18.35
N GLY A 163 -20.26 9.25 -18.93
CA GLY A 163 -20.88 9.08 -20.24
C GLY A 163 -22.23 8.33 -20.21
N TYR A 164 -22.79 8.05 -19.02
CA TYR A 164 -24.10 7.41 -18.90
C TYR A 164 -25.20 8.37 -19.36
N SER A 165 -25.96 7.97 -20.40
CA SER A 165 -26.90 8.85 -21.10
C SER A 165 -28.39 8.50 -20.89
N LYS A 166 -28.70 7.45 -20.13
CA LYS A 166 -30.08 6.99 -19.89
C LYS A 166 -30.63 7.66 -18.63
N ILE A 167 -31.97 7.77 -18.56
CA ILE A 167 -32.62 8.02 -17.28
C ILE A 167 -32.54 6.74 -16.46
N LEU A 168 -32.11 6.87 -15.20
CA LEU A 168 -32.01 5.73 -14.31
C LEU A 168 -33.40 5.14 -14.03
N SER A 169 -33.48 3.82 -14.07
CA SER A 169 -34.68 3.03 -13.83
C SER A 169 -34.29 1.72 -13.16
N ILE A 170 -35.26 1.02 -12.56
CA ILE A 170 -35.00 -0.28 -11.94
C ILE A 170 -34.39 -1.29 -12.93
N GLY A 171 -34.77 -1.22 -14.21
CA GLY A 171 -34.28 -2.14 -15.25
C GLY A 171 -32.86 -1.87 -15.74
N ASN A 172 -32.23 -0.74 -15.38
CA ASN A 172 -30.89 -0.37 -15.86
C ASN A 172 -29.90 0.00 -14.72
N LYS A 173 -30.23 -0.34 -13.46
CA LYS A 173 -29.36 -0.09 -12.30
C LYS A 173 -27.97 -0.71 -12.46
N GLU A 174 -27.93 -1.99 -12.82
CA GLU A 174 -26.66 -2.73 -12.99
C GLU A 174 -25.77 -2.08 -14.05
N GLU A 175 -26.35 -1.57 -15.14
CA GLU A 175 -25.62 -0.85 -16.18
C GLU A 175 -25.02 0.46 -15.66
N ALA A 176 -25.81 1.24 -14.91
CA ALA A 176 -25.35 2.49 -14.29
C ALA A 176 -24.21 2.24 -13.29
N ILE A 177 -24.38 1.25 -12.42
CA ILE A 177 -23.39 0.84 -11.42
C ILE A 177 -22.11 0.36 -12.09
N LYS A 178 -22.21 -0.50 -13.10
CA LYS A 178 -21.05 -0.98 -13.86
C LYS A 178 -20.28 0.18 -14.49
N THR A 179 -20.99 1.17 -15.03
CA THR A 179 -20.37 2.36 -15.66
C THR A 179 -19.65 3.22 -14.61
N LEU A 180 -20.25 3.43 -13.43
CA LEU A 180 -19.59 4.11 -12.31
C LEU A 180 -18.34 3.39 -11.85
N LYS A 181 -18.42 2.07 -11.62
CA LYS A 181 -17.27 1.25 -11.22
C LYS A 181 -16.14 1.33 -12.24
N ALA A 182 -16.45 1.19 -13.53
CA ALA A 182 -15.45 1.25 -14.60
C ALA A 182 -14.78 2.62 -14.70
N TYR A 183 -15.57 3.69 -14.64
CA TYR A 183 -15.06 5.05 -14.73
C TYR A 183 -14.14 5.39 -13.56
N PHE A 184 -14.60 5.17 -12.32
CA PHE A 184 -13.85 5.59 -11.14
C PHE A 184 -12.68 4.66 -10.79
N LEU A 185 -12.74 3.39 -11.16
CA LEU A 185 -11.60 2.48 -10.96
C LEU A 185 -10.51 2.71 -12.01
N LEU A 186 -10.87 2.78 -13.30
CA LEU A 186 -9.90 2.62 -14.39
C LEU A 186 -9.93 3.74 -15.43
N TYR A 187 -11.10 4.10 -15.97
CA TYR A 187 -11.13 5.01 -17.13
C TYR A 187 -10.75 6.45 -16.79
N ARG A 188 -11.19 6.96 -15.64
CA ARG A 188 -10.85 8.32 -15.18
C ARG A 188 -9.33 8.51 -15.00
N PRO A 189 -8.59 7.60 -14.34
CA PRO A 189 -7.12 7.69 -14.23
C PRO A 189 -6.34 7.13 -15.43
N MET A 190 -6.99 6.71 -16.52
CA MET A 190 -6.34 5.95 -17.61
C MET A 190 -5.11 6.66 -18.19
N ALA A 191 -5.18 7.98 -18.40
CA ALA A 191 -4.05 8.74 -18.93
C ALA A 191 -2.84 8.73 -17.96
N SER A 192 -3.10 8.85 -16.66
CA SER A 192 -2.11 8.78 -15.59
C SER A 192 -1.46 7.39 -15.54
N ILE A 193 -2.29 6.34 -15.58
CA ILE A 193 -1.83 4.93 -15.60
C ILE A 193 -0.94 4.69 -16.81
N ASN A 194 -1.38 5.06 -18.01
CA ASN A 194 -0.61 4.83 -19.23
C ASN A 194 0.74 5.55 -19.20
N GLN A 195 0.76 6.81 -18.74
CA GLN A 195 2.02 7.55 -18.62
C GLN A 195 2.96 6.94 -17.57
N PHE A 196 2.43 6.42 -16.46
CA PHE A 196 3.20 5.67 -15.46
C PHE A 196 3.78 4.36 -16.03
N VAL A 197 2.97 3.60 -16.77
CA VAL A 197 3.38 2.36 -17.46
C VAL A 197 4.53 2.64 -18.44
N GLU A 198 4.52 3.76 -19.16
CA GLU A 198 5.66 4.16 -20.00
C GLU A 198 6.96 4.36 -19.20
N GLY A 199 6.87 4.79 -17.95
CA GLY A 199 8.03 4.89 -17.05
C GLY A 199 8.58 3.54 -16.61
N LEU A 200 7.70 2.57 -16.36
CA LEU A 200 8.07 1.21 -15.93
C LEU A 200 8.83 0.41 -16.98
N LYS A 201 8.80 0.81 -18.25
CA LYS A 201 9.59 0.19 -19.33
C LYS A 201 11.10 0.34 -19.17
N ILE A 202 11.55 1.08 -18.15
CA ILE A 202 12.96 1.24 -17.83
C ILE A 202 13.67 -0.13 -17.75
N HIS A 203 14.76 -0.28 -18.49
CA HIS A 203 15.58 -1.51 -18.52
C HIS A 203 14.85 -2.80 -18.95
N GLY A 204 13.69 -2.69 -19.62
CA GLY A 204 12.88 -3.85 -19.94
C GLY A 204 12.21 -4.49 -18.72
N LEU A 205 12.08 -3.72 -17.62
CA LEU A 205 11.51 -4.22 -16.37
C LEU A 205 10.05 -4.62 -16.55
N LEU A 206 9.26 -3.81 -17.25
CA LEU A 206 7.84 -4.10 -17.46
C LEU A 206 7.65 -5.49 -18.08
N GLU A 207 8.43 -5.85 -19.09
CA GLU A 207 8.37 -7.15 -19.75
C GLU A 207 8.64 -8.30 -18.75
N ILE A 208 9.57 -8.12 -17.83
CA ILE A 208 9.87 -9.11 -16.77
C ILE A 208 8.69 -9.21 -15.78
N LEU A 209 8.14 -8.06 -15.37
CA LEU A 209 6.99 -8.02 -14.46
C LEU A 209 5.76 -8.70 -15.10
N GLN A 210 5.54 -8.50 -16.39
CA GLN A 210 4.44 -9.10 -17.15
C GLN A 210 4.60 -10.62 -17.35
N GLN A 211 5.84 -11.13 -17.35
CA GLN A 211 6.10 -12.59 -17.37
C GLN A 211 5.76 -13.27 -16.04
N HIS A 212 5.78 -12.52 -14.94
CA HIS A 212 5.53 -13.02 -13.59
C HIS A 212 4.46 -12.18 -12.87
N PRO A 213 3.21 -12.11 -13.39
CA PRO A 213 2.23 -11.13 -12.95
C PRO A 213 1.77 -11.34 -11.50
N LYS A 214 1.81 -12.58 -10.97
CA LYS A 214 1.42 -12.86 -9.58
C LYS A 214 2.42 -12.27 -8.60
N GLU A 215 3.70 -12.51 -8.84
CA GLU A 215 4.81 -12.00 -8.05
C GLU A 215 4.94 -10.49 -8.23
N ALA A 216 4.86 -10.00 -9.47
CA ALA A 216 4.93 -8.59 -9.80
C ALA A 216 3.83 -7.76 -9.11
N ALA A 217 2.62 -8.32 -8.97
CA ALA A 217 1.52 -7.62 -8.33
C ALA A 217 1.84 -7.22 -6.87
N THR A 218 2.75 -7.93 -6.19
CA THR A 218 3.14 -7.61 -4.81
C THR A 218 3.88 -6.28 -4.65
N PHE A 219 4.46 -5.74 -5.73
CA PHE A 219 5.13 -4.43 -5.72
C PHE A 219 4.13 -3.27 -5.79
N PHE A 220 2.95 -3.51 -6.34
CA PHE A 220 1.97 -2.46 -6.65
C PHE A 220 0.74 -2.52 -5.76
N ASN A 221 0.21 -3.73 -5.51
CA ASN A 221 -1.02 -3.93 -4.75
C ASN A 221 -0.95 -3.27 -3.38
N GLU A 222 -2.07 -2.67 -2.98
CA GLU A 222 -2.30 -2.23 -1.61
C GLU A 222 -1.86 -3.31 -0.63
N ARG A 223 -1.14 -2.89 0.41
CA ARG A 223 -0.69 -3.81 1.45
C ARG A 223 -1.89 -4.49 2.09
N SER A 224 -2.03 -5.78 1.86
CA SER A 224 -2.83 -6.64 2.71
C SER A 224 -1.96 -7.10 3.88
N PHE A 225 -2.54 -7.06 5.08
CA PHE A 225 -1.97 -7.68 6.26
C PHE A 225 -2.74 -8.97 6.57
N PRO A 226 -2.09 -9.96 7.19
CA PRO A 226 -2.79 -11.12 7.72
C PRO A 226 -3.88 -10.69 8.70
N SER A 227 -4.93 -11.48 8.76
CA SER A 227 -5.97 -11.36 9.77
C SER A 227 -5.43 -11.66 11.17
N ALA A 228 -6.15 -11.20 12.20
CA ALA A 228 -5.85 -11.52 13.59
C ALA A 228 -5.78 -13.04 13.82
N ASP A 229 -6.69 -13.80 13.21
CA ASP A 229 -6.75 -15.25 13.36
C ASP A 229 -5.56 -15.94 12.66
N GLU A 230 -5.08 -15.42 11.51
CA GLU A 230 -3.86 -15.92 10.85
C GLU A 230 -2.61 -15.69 11.69
N VAL A 231 -2.49 -14.52 12.33
CA VAL A 231 -1.36 -14.23 13.24
C VAL A 231 -1.46 -15.08 14.50
N GLU A 232 -2.65 -15.27 15.06
CA GLU A 232 -2.85 -16.14 16.21
C GLU A 232 -2.44 -17.59 15.90
N ALA A 233 -2.85 -18.11 14.73
CA ALA A 233 -2.47 -19.45 14.28
C ALA A 233 -0.97 -19.62 13.99
N PHE A 234 -0.27 -18.54 13.66
CA PHE A 234 1.18 -18.55 13.43
C PHE A 234 1.99 -18.75 14.73
N TYR A 235 1.46 -18.33 15.87
CA TYR A 235 2.15 -18.41 17.16
C TYR A 235 1.70 -19.61 18.00
N ILE A 236 2.68 -20.39 18.47
CA ILE A 236 2.44 -21.57 19.30
C ILE A 236 2.85 -21.24 20.75
N PRO A 237 1.92 -21.25 21.72
CA PRO A 237 2.24 -21.06 23.13
C PRO A 237 2.95 -22.29 23.72
N VAL A 238 3.98 -22.03 24.52
CA VAL A 238 4.73 -23.03 25.27
C VAL A 238 4.35 -22.89 26.74
N PHE A 239 3.33 -23.64 27.16
CA PHE A 239 2.81 -23.60 28.52
C PHE A 239 3.74 -24.23 29.54
N SER A 240 3.70 -23.70 30.75
CA SER A 240 4.32 -24.27 31.94
C SER A 240 3.67 -25.58 32.34
N LYS A 241 4.43 -26.42 33.05
CA LYS A 241 3.93 -27.70 33.58
C LYS A 241 3.13 -27.53 34.88
N ASN A 242 3.30 -26.41 35.56
CA ASN A 242 2.55 -26.05 36.75
C ASN A 242 1.14 -25.58 36.33
N GLU A 243 0.09 -26.18 36.88
CA GLU A 243 -1.29 -25.87 36.50
C GLU A 243 -1.74 -24.46 36.91
N GLU A 244 -1.21 -23.89 37.99
CA GLU A 244 -1.53 -22.52 38.41
C GLU A 244 -0.93 -21.50 37.44
N GLU A 245 0.37 -21.63 37.15
CA GLU A 245 1.06 -20.82 36.14
C GLU A 245 0.40 -20.98 34.77
N LYS A 246 0.09 -22.21 34.36
CA LYS A 246 -0.59 -22.48 33.09
C LYS A 246 -1.96 -21.80 32.98
N ALA A 247 -2.73 -21.73 34.06
CA ALA A 247 -4.02 -21.02 34.05
C ALA A 247 -3.84 -19.50 33.82
N GLU A 248 -2.79 -18.90 34.38
CA GLU A 248 -2.44 -17.50 34.12
C GLU A 248 -1.97 -17.31 32.66
N GLU A 249 -1.16 -18.23 32.14
CA GLU A 249 -0.69 -18.22 30.76
C GLU A 249 -1.84 -18.36 29.75
N GLU A 250 -2.83 -19.21 30.01
CA GLU A 250 -4.04 -19.33 29.19
C GLU A 250 -4.81 -18.01 29.11
N LEU A 251 -4.87 -17.25 30.22
CA LEU A 251 -5.47 -15.92 30.24
C LEU A 251 -4.65 -14.90 29.42
N VAL A 252 -3.32 -14.98 29.46
CA VAL A 252 -2.43 -14.17 28.61
C VAL A 252 -2.71 -14.46 27.13
N ILE A 253 -2.84 -15.73 26.73
CA ILE A 253 -3.15 -16.11 25.35
C ILE A 253 -4.54 -15.61 24.92
N TYR A 254 -5.54 -15.72 25.80
CA TYR A 254 -6.86 -15.14 25.54
C TYR A 254 -6.78 -13.61 25.29
N ASN A 255 -6.03 -12.90 26.13
CA ASN A 255 -5.85 -11.45 26.01
C ASN A 255 -5.03 -11.08 24.76
N TRP A 256 -4.04 -11.89 24.38
CA TRP A 256 -3.30 -11.75 23.13
C TRP A 256 -4.23 -11.80 21.91
N GLY A 257 -5.05 -12.85 21.78
CA GLY A 257 -6.01 -12.96 20.68
C GLY A 257 -7.02 -11.80 20.64
N LYS A 258 -7.48 -11.35 21.81
CA LYS A 258 -8.33 -10.15 21.93
C LYS A 258 -7.62 -8.87 21.49
N CYS A 259 -6.33 -8.72 21.82
CA CYS A 259 -5.50 -7.61 21.40
C CYS A 259 -5.35 -7.60 19.87
N LEU A 260 -4.99 -8.73 19.26
CA LEU A 260 -4.90 -8.88 17.80
C LEU A 260 -6.19 -8.44 17.10
N LYS A 261 -7.35 -8.90 17.59
CA LYS A 261 -8.67 -8.54 17.04
C LYS A 261 -8.99 -7.06 17.19
N ASN A 262 -8.53 -6.41 18.27
CA ASN A 262 -8.71 -4.98 18.45
C ASN A 262 -7.79 -4.17 17.51
N ILE A 263 -6.56 -4.62 17.28
CA ILE A 263 -5.64 -4.02 16.31
C ILE A 263 -6.21 -4.14 14.89
N GLU A 264 -6.63 -5.33 14.47
CA GLU A 264 -7.25 -5.56 13.15
C GLU A 264 -8.46 -4.66 12.91
N LYS A 265 -9.30 -4.46 13.95
CA LYS A 265 -10.48 -3.58 13.89
C LYS A 265 -10.15 -2.09 14.02
N GLY A 266 -8.88 -1.71 14.10
CA GLY A 266 -8.47 -0.31 14.20
C GLY A 266 -8.81 0.36 15.52
N ARG A 267 -8.97 -0.41 16.61
CA ARG A 267 -9.40 0.09 17.92
C ARG A 267 -8.26 0.48 18.85
N ILE A 268 -7.02 0.28 18.42
CA ILE A 268 -5.83 0.61 19.19
C ILE A 268 -5.05 1.68 18.43
N SER A 269 -4.76 2.78 19.13
CA SER A 269 -3.91 3.85 18.63
C SER A 269 -2.81 4.13 19.64
N THR A 270 -1.68 4.62 19.15
CA THR A 270 -0.57 5.08 19.97
C THR A 270 -0.14 6.47 19.52
N ALA A 271 0.41 7.25 20.43
CA ALA A 271 1.07 8.50 20.08
C ALA A 271 2.50 8.21 19.63
N TRP A 272 2.88 8.77 18.49
CA TRP A 272 4.23 8.71 17.95
C TRP A 272 4.77 10.14 17.84
N PHE A 273 5.94 10.38 18.41
CA PHE A 273 6.62 11.65 18.23
C PHE A 273 7.44 11.61 16.94
N SER A 274 7.03 12.40 15.95
CA SER A 274 7.76 12.51 14.70
C SER A 274 8.99 13.39 14.91
N LEU A 275 10.18 12.78 14.80
CA LEU A 275 11.43 13.54 14.77
C LEU A 275 11.55 14.45 13.54
N GLU A 276 10.68 14.27 12.54
CA GLU A 276 10.69 15.04 11.28
C GLU A 276 9.86 16.31 11.37
N THR A 277 8.70 16.25 12.03
CA THR A 277 7.76 17.38 12.16
C THR A 277 7.78 18.02 13.54
N GLU A 278 8.46 17.41 14.51
CA GLU A 278 8.45 17.78 15.94
C GLU A 278 7.03 17.77 16.55
N ASP A 279 6.10 17.07 15.91
CA ASP A 279 4.71 16.94 16.32
C ASP A 279 4.39 15.52 16.82
N GLU A 280 3.44 15.46 17.75
CA GLU A 280 2.86 14.21 18.23
C GLU A 280 1.74 13.77 17.26
N GLU A 281 1.98 12.70 16.53
CA GLU A 281 1.01 12.10 15.62
C GLU A 281 0.34 10.90 16.27
N ILE A 282 -1.00 10.86 16.22
CA ILE A 282 -1.76 9.68 16.64
C ILE A 282 -1.74 8.67 15.49
N VAL A 283 -1.10 7.52 15.73
CA VAL A 283 -1.03 6.43 14.77
C VAL A 283 -1.99 5.32 15.20
N GLN A 284 -2.96 5.01 14.33
CA GLN A 284 -3.79 3.82 14.50
C GLN A 284 -2.97 2.57 14.14
N LEU A 285 -2.88 1.62 15.08
CA LEU A 285 -2.12 0.39 14.87
C LEU A 285 -2.87 -0.55 13.93
N ASN A 286 -2.10 -1.29 13.12
CA ASN A 286 -2.59 -2.38 12.28
C ASN A 286 -1.70 -3.62 12.47
N ILE A 287 -2.13 -4.75 11.93
CA ILE A 287 -1.40 -6.02 12.05
C ILE A 287 0.01 -5.94 11.46
N GLY A 288 0.20 -5.16 10.39
CA GLY A 288 1.53 -4.93 9.81
C GLY A 288 2.50 -4.27 10.78
N HIS A 289 2.08 -3.27 11.56
CA HIS A 289 2.92 -2.64 12.58
C HIS A 289 3.34 -3.66 13.65
N LEU A 290 2.41 -4.51 14.08
CA LEU A 290 2.69 -5.54 15.06
C LEU A 290 3.67 -6.58 14.50
N LEU A 291 3.40 -7.15 13.32
CA LEU A 291 4.30 -8.14 12.70
C LEU A 291 5.69 -7.55 12.42
N GLN A 292 5.78 -6.28 12.03
CA GLN A 292 7.06 -5.60 11.86
C GLN A 292 7.87 -5.59 13.17
N ALA A 293 7.22 -5.37 14.31
CA ALA A 293 7.87 -5.45 15.62
C ALA A 293 8.22 -6.89 16.00
N LEU A 294 7.32 -7.85 15.72
CA LEU A 294 7.45 -9.24 16.17
C LEU A 294 8.46 -10.08 15.38
N ILE A 295 8.49 -9.92 14.05
CA ILE A 295 9.25 -10.77 13.12
C ILE A 295 10.08 -9.96 12.12
N GLY A 296 10.12 -8.62 12.25
CA GLY A 296 10.90 -7.77 11.35
C GLY A 296 10.31 -7.60 9.95
N CYS A 297 9.10 -8.10 9.70
CA CYS A 297 8.39 -8.03 8.42
C CYS A 297 6.91 -7.73 8.66
N PRO A 298 6.24 -6.89 7.86
CA PRO A 298 4.84 -6.55 8.11
C PRO A 298 3.85 -7.63 7.65
N ASN A 299 4.32 -8.79 7.20
CA ASN A 299 3.48 -9.87 6.68
C ASN A 299 4.08 -11.25 6.96
N LEU A 300 3.21 -12.26 7.07
CA LEU A 300 3.61 -13.66 7.18
C LEU A 300 3.94 -14.19 5.79
N THR A 301 5.15 -14.72 5.60
CA THR A 301 5.53 -15.35 4.33
C THR A 301 5.49 -16.87 4.46
N PRO A 302 5.19 -17.62 3.39
CA PRO A 302 5.07 -19.09 3.45
C PRO A 302 6.31 -19.82 3.97
N ASN A 303 7.48 -19.17 3.94
CA ASN A 303 8.76 -19.75 4.33
C ASN A 303 9.10 -19.51 5.82
N LEU A 304 8.28 -18.77 6.57
CA LEU A 304 8.53 -18.55 8.00
C LEU A 304 8.12 -19.79 8.80
N SER A 305 9.05 -20.30 9.59
CA SER A 305 8.71 -21.23 10.67
C SER A 305 7.85 -20.50 11.70
N GLY A 306 6.78 -21.15 12.16
CA GLY A 306 5.86 -20.63 13.16
C GLY A 306 6.55 -20.03 14.38
N GLY A 307 5.94 -18.99 14.94
CA GLY A 307 6.46 -18.27 16.09
C GLY A 307 6.17 -18.99 17.41
N LEU A 308 6.91 -18.62 18.46
CA LEU A 308 6.71 -19.16 19.81
C LEU A 308 6.27 -18.07 20.79
N ILE A 309 5.28 -18.38 21.61
CA ILE A 309 4.96 -17.59 22.80
C ILE A 309 5.49 -18.33 24.02
N LYS A 310 6.27 -17.63 24.85
CA LYS A 310 6.84 -18.11 26.11
C LYS A 310 6.38 -17.21 27.24
N PHE A 311 6.52 -17.69 28.46
CA PHE A 311 6.09 -16.98 29.67
C PHE A 311 7.25 -16.94 30.67
N ASP A 312 7.50 -15.75 31.21
CA ASP A 312 8.52 -15.46 32.21
C ASP A 312 7.86 -14.86 33.46
N HIS A 313 7.40 -15.75 34.35
CA HIS A 313 6.77 -15.41 35.63
C HIS A 313 7.68 -14.65 36.61
N SER A 314 8.96 -14.48 36.29
CA SER A 314 9.93 -13.79 37.15
C SER A 314 10.05 -12.29 36.87
N SER A 315 9.41 -11.79 35.81
CA SER A 315 9.60 -10.44 35.27
C SER A 315 8.26 -9.72 35.11
N LEU A 316 8.18 -8.46 35.57
CA LEU A 316 7.04 -7.56 35.31
C LEU A 316 7.32 -6.58 34.15
N ASP A 317 8.39 -6.82 33.39
CA ASP A 317 8.78 -5.98 32.26
C ASP A 317 7.82 -6.13 31.06
N LEU A 318 7.96 -5.22 30.09
CA LEU A 318 7.29 -5.35 28.80
C LEU A 318 7.66 -6.66 28.08
N PRO A 319 6.79 -7.18 27.20
CA PRO A 319 7.07 -8.41 26.46
C PRO A 319 8.40 -8.33 25.69
N LYS A 320 9.23 -9.36 25.84
CA LYS A 320 10.53 -9.46 25.18
C LYS A 320 10.33 -10.11 23.80
N ILE A 321 10.80 -9.45 22.75
CA ILE A 321 10.64 -9.91 21.37
C ILE A 321 12.00 -10.34 20.81
N ASN A 322 12.04 -11.52 20.19
CA ASN A 322 13.16 -11.99 19.39
C ASN A 322 12.71 -12.20 17.94
N THR A 323 13.04 -11.23 17.09
CA THR A 323 12.66 -11.23 15.67
C THR A 323 13.36 -12.31 14.86
N CYS A 324 14.56 -12.77 15.25
CA CYS A 324 15.28 -13.83 14.56
C CYS A 324 14.72 -15.23 14.87
N ALA A 325 14.23 -15.43 16.09
CA ALA A 325 13.63 -16.68 16.55
C ALA A 325 12.10 -16.69 16.43
N HIS A 326 11.51 -15.61 15.92
CA HIS A 326 10.06 -15.35 15.89
C HIS A 326 9.39 -15.65 17.24
N SER A 327 9.99 -15.23 18.35
CA SER A 327 9.47 -15.55 19.68
C SER A 327 9.13 -14.31 20.50
N VAL A 328 8.03 -14.39 21.24
CA VAL A 328 7.61 -13.41 22.24
C VAL A 328 7.63 -14.06 23.61
N THR A 329 8.18 -13.37 24.59
CA THR A 329 8.13 -13.78 26.00
C THR A 329 7.34 -12.76 26.79
N PHE A 330 6.20 -13.18 27.32
CA PHE A 330 5.37 -12.39 28.21
C PHE A 330 5.88 -12.47 29.63
#